data_AF-A0A538ISL7-F1
#
_entry.id   AF-A0A538ISL7-F1
#
_cell.length_a   1.000
_cell.length_b   1.000
_cell.length_c   1.000
_cell.angle_alpha   90.00
_cell.angle_beta   90.00
_cell.angle_gamma   90.00
#
_symmetry.space_group_name_H-M   'P 1'
#
loop_
_entity.id
_entity.type
_entity.pdbx_description
1 polymer ?
#
loop_
_entity_poly.entity_id
_entity_poly.type
_entity_poly.pdbx_seq_one_letter_code
_entity_poly.pdbx_strand_id
1 'polypeptide(L)'
;MTIGASICSDCICWRRRRSSSRSGVPGAYDLTGSFSGIGGRNRRHELPQPSSGTRARARATATHQGGADRPPPSRSTLPPKRARIGNGSAPKADKLIKRLRDYFGGKRVSFDDVHLELEGWTAFQLDIARALRYVPYGEVVSYRDLARLAGHPRAQRAAGTFCARNRFGIVVPCHRVVASDGLGSYGSLGPDYKQRLLALEGVTL
;
A
#
# COMPACT_ATOMS: atom_id res chain seq x y z
N MET A 1 2.41 28.54 4.41
CA MET A 1 3.16 28.12 3.20
C MET A 1 2.47 26.87 2.66
N THR A 2 1.74 26.99 1.56
CA THR A 2 0.98 25.88 0.99
C THR A 2 1.95 24.98 0.23
N ILE A 3 2.12 23.73 0.67
CA ILE A 3 2.84 22.71 -0.11
C ILE A 3 2.00 22.44 -1.35
N GLY A 4 2.26 23.18 -2.42
CA GLY A 4 1.63 23.01 -3.72
C GLY A 4 2.13 21.70 -4.34
N ALA A 5 1.47 20.60 -4.01
CA ALA A 5 1.63 19.32 -4.70
C ALA A 5 1.10 19.47 -6.14
N SER A 6 1.93 20.04 -7.01
CA SER A 6 1.68 20.08 -8.45
C SER A 6 1.78 18.65 -8.96
N ILE A 7 0.66 18.05 -9.33
CA ILE A 7 0.65 16.79 -10.07
C ILE A 7 1.24 17.10 -11.45
N CYS A 8 2.47 16.65 -11.69
CA CYS A 8 3.19 16.88 -12.94
C CYS A 8 2.34 16.52 -14.17
N SER A 9 2.47 17.29 -15.26
CA SER A 9 1.77 17.08 -16.53
C SER A 9 2.01 15.67 -17.09
N ASP A 10 3.18 15.09 -16.84
CA ASP A 10 3.54 13.73 -17.21
C ASP A 10 2.75 12.66 -16.44
N CYS A 11 2.41 12.91 -15.17
CA CYS A 11 1.52 12.04 -14.40
C CYS A 11 0.08 12.04 -14.95
N ILE A 12 -0.39 13.19 -15.44
CA ILE A 12 -1.72 13.31 -16.08
C ILE A 12 -1.73 12.57 -17.42
N CYS A 13 -0.66 12.69 -18.21
CA CYS A 13 -0.47 11.95 -19.47
C CYS A 13 -0.44 10.43 -19.26
N TRP A 14 0.21 9.93 -18.21
CA TRP A 14 0.19 8.52 -17.86
C TRP A 14 -1.22 8.01 -17.53
N ARG A 15 -2.01 8.77 -16.75
CA ARG A 15 -3.39 8.41 -16.43
C ARG A 15 -4.26 8.31 -17.69
N ARG A 16 -4.13 9.28 -18.61
CA ARG A 16 -4.84 9.27 -19.90
C ARG A 16 -4.46 8.05 -20.74
N ARG A 17 -3.18 7.67 -20.76
CA ARG A 17 -2.68 6.48 -21.47
C ARG A 17 -3.15 5.15 -20.85
N ARG A 18 -3.40 5.10 -19.53
CA ARG A 18 -3.94 3.92 -18.84
C ARG A 18 -5.46 3.78 -19.01
N SER A 19 -6.21 4.88 -19.07
CA SER A 19 -7.65 4.82 -19.34
C SER A 19 -7.96 4.26 -20.73
N SER A 20 -7.10 4.52 -21.72
CA SER A 20 -7.24 3.97 -23.08
C SER A 20 -6.83 2.50 -23.21
N SER A 21 -6.09 1.93 -22.25
CA SER A 21 -5.67 0.52 -22.27
C SER A 21 -6.54 -0.42 -21.42
N ARG A 22 -7.66 0.08 -20.86
CA ARG A 22 -8.67 -0.72 -20.13
C ARG A 22 -9.96 -0.87 -20.95
N SER A 23 -9.87 -1.39 -22.17
CA SER A 23 -11.02 -1.99 -22.85
C SER A 23 -10.95 -3.50 -22.65
N GLY A 24 -11.62 -4.01 -21.60
CA GLY A 24 -11.74 -5.45 -21.40
C GLY A 24 -11.89 -5.92 -19.96
N VAL A 25 -12.85 -5.38 -19.19
CA VAL A 25 -13.52 -6.11 -18.11
C VAL A 25 -14.95 -5.57 -17.98
N PRO A 26 -16.01 -6.39 -18.10
CA PRO A 26 -17.38 -5.94 -17.87
C PRO A 26 -17.69 -5.96 -16.37
N GLY A 27 -18.29 -4.87 -15.88
CA GLY A 27 -18.67 -4.73 -14.47
C GLY A 27 -19.21 -3.33 -14.21
N ALA A 28 -20.26 -2.96 -14.94
CA ALA A 28 -21.00 -1.74 -14.70
C ALA A 28 -21.68 -1.81 -13.32
N TYR A 29 -21.32 -0.88 -12.43
CA TYR A 29 -22.24 -0.44 -11.38
C TYR A 29 -22.74 0.94 -11.82
N ASP A 30 -23.97 0.97 -12.27
CA ASP A 30 -24.70 2.18 -12.64
C ASP A 30 -25.05 2.93 -11.34
N LEU A 31 -24.57 4.17 -11.22
CA LEU A 31 -24.97 5.10 -10.17
C LEU A 31 -25.36 6.41 -10.82
N THR A 32 -26.46 6.38 -11.55
CA THR A 32 -27.26 7.56 -11.83
C THR A 32 -28.50 7.52 -10.94
N GLY A 33 -28.51 8.35 -9.90
CA GLY A 33 -29.59 8.42 -8.92
C GLY A 33 -29.53 9.76 -8.20
N SER A 34 -30.27 10.71 -8.74
CA SER A 34 -30.40 12.11 -8.34
C SER A 34 -30.73 12.29 -6.85
N PHE A 35 -30.06 13.26 -6.23
CA PHE A 35 -30.30 13.71 -4.87
C PHE A 35 -31.34 14.83 -4.89
N SER A 36 -32.55 14.55 -4.38
CA SER A 36 -33.56 15.57 -4.07
C SER A 36 -34.32 15.20 -2.79
N GLY A 37 -33.97 15.90 -1.70
CA GLY A 37 -34.92 16.57 -0.81
C GLY A 37 -35.82 15.78 0.16
N ILE A 38 -36.08 16.47 1.27
CA ILE A 38 -37.23 16.40 2.20
C ILE A 38 -36.99 15.59 3.47
N GLY A 39 -37.04 16.30 4.60
CA GLY A 39 -36.91 15.76 5.94
C GLY A 39 -38.19 15.14 6.50
N GLY A 40 -38.10 14.61 7.72
CA GLY A 40 -39.29 14.17 8.45
C GLY A 40 -39.03 13.18 9.56
N ARG A 41 -38.92 13.71 10.78
CA ARG A 41 -39.45 13.19 12.06
C ARG A 41 -39.13 11.76 12.51
N ASN A 42 -38.40 11.72 13.63
CA ASN A 42 -38.42 10.69 14.67
C ASN A 42 -39.83 10.15 14.95
N ARG A 43 -39.98 8.81 14.94
CA ARG A 43 -40.97 8.13 15.79
C ARG A 43 -40.39 6.81 16.29
N ARG A 44 -40.31 6.71 17.62
CA ARG A 44 -40.05 5.48 18.37
C ARG A 44 -41.20 4.51 18.10
N HIS A 45 -40.88 3.25 17.83
CA HIS A 45 -41.85 2.16 17.90
C HIS A 45 -41.25 1.02 18.74
N GLU A 46 -41.96 0.74 19.83
CA GLU A 46 -41.79 -0.34 20.80
C GLU A 46 -41.69 -1.72 20.12
N LEU A 47 -40.83 -2.58 20.64
CA LEU A 47 -40.75 -4.01 20.29
C LEU A 47 -41.60 -4.84 21.27
N PRO A 48 -42.45 -5.78 20.80
CA PRO A 48 -43.19 -6.67 21.67
C PRO A 48 -42.35 -7.86 22.13
N GLN A 49 -42.51 -8.23 23.41
CA GLN A 49 -41.91 -9.39 24.08
C GLN A 49 -42.67 -10.69 23.72
N PRO A 50 -41.99 -11.84 23.60
CA PRO A 50 -42.67 -13.14 23.64
C PRO A 50 -42.53 -13.86 25.00
N SER A 51 -43.63 -14.51 25.38
CA SER A 51 -43.90 -15.22 26.63
C SER A 51 -43.45 -16.69 26.65
N SER A 52 -43.32 -17.17 27.88
CA SER A 52 -42.95 -18.48 28.45
C SER A 52 -43.64 -19.78 27.97
N GLY A 53 -42.93 -20.91 28.12
CA GLY A 53 -43.49 -22.27 28.33
C GLY A 53 -42.61 -23.42 27.78
N THR A 54 -41.64 -24.01 28.50
CA THR A 54 -41.72 -25.23 29.37
C THR A 54 -41.97 -26.54 28.55
N ARG A 55 -41.23 -27.67 28.56
CA ARG A 55 -40.45 -28.42 29.60
C ARG A 55 -39.54 -29.52 28.98
N ALA A 56 -38.32 -29.64 29.52
CA ALA A 56 -37.50 -30.82 29.88
C ALA A 56 -37.68 -32.23 29.24
N ARG A 57 -36.53 -32.84 28.91
CA ARG A 57 -36.12 -34.18 29.40
C ARG A 57 -34.58 -34.30 29.52
N ALA A 58 -34.13 -34.78 30.68
CA ALA A 58 -32.75 -35.24 30.99
C ALA A 58 -32.55 -36.69 30.52
N ARG A 59 -31.37 -37.15 30.09
CA ARG A 59 -30.17 -37.67 30.83
C ARG A 59 -29.23 -38.19 29.69
N ALA A 60 -27.91 -38.39 29.76
CA ALA A 60 -27.04 -38.82 30.83
C ALA A 60 -25.56 -38.46 30.52
N THR A 61 -24.76 -38.53 31.58
CA THR A 61 -23.31 -38.46 31.72
C THR A 61 -22.50 -39.37 30.81
N ALA A 62 -21.38 -38.85 30.28
CA ALA A 62 -20.18 -39.63 29.96
C ALA A 62 -18.93 -38.78 30.26
N THR A 63 -18.20 -39.23 31.27
CA THR A 63 -16.95 -38.63 31.78
C THR A 63 -15.76 -39.14 30.98
N HIS A 64 -14.85 -38.21 30.67
CA HIS A 64 -13.43 -38.30 30.28
C HIS A 64 -12.72 -39.65 30.15
N GLN A 65 -11.97 -39.77 29.04
CA GLN A 65 -10.53 -40.16 28.96
C GLN A 65 -10.04 -39.63 27.58
N GLY A 66 -9.15 -38.64 27.50
CA GLY A 66 -7.72 -38.78 27.77
C GLY A 66 -6.98 -38.95 26.44
N GLY A 67 -6.59 -37.85 25.80
CA GLY A 67 -5.86 -37.84 24.52
C GLY A 67 -5.13 -36.53 24.32
N ALA A 68 -3.86 -36.53 24.73
CA ALA A 68 -2.83 -35.50 24.62
C ALA A 68 -3.12 -34.25 23.78
N ASP A 69 -2.92 -33.08 24.41
CA ASP A 69 -2.66 -31.80 23.75
C ASP A 69 -1.69 -31.98 22.57
N ARG A 70 -2.21 -31.95 21.35
CA ARG A 70 -1.37 -31.75 20.18
C ARG A 70 -1.18 -30.25 20.02
N PRO A 71 0.02 -29.69 20.25
CA PRO A 71 0.22 -28.27 19.99
C PRO A 71 -0.09 -27.98 18.51
N PRO A 72 -0.70 -26.83 18.20
CA PRO A 72 -0.96 -26.44 16.82
C PRO A 72 0.36 -26.45 16.04
N PRO A 73 0.39 -26.90 14.78
CA PRO A 73 1.62 -26.92 14.00
C PRO A 73 2.19 -25.49 13.95
N SER A 74 3.41 -25.33 14.47
CA SER A 74 4.12 -24.06 14.46
C SER A 74 4.20 -23.56 13.02
N ARG A 75 3.58 -22.40 12.75
CA ARG A 75 3.82 -21.66 11.51
C ARG A 75 5.32 -21.39 11.41
N SER A 76 5.91 -21.86 10.31
CA SER A 76 7.29 -21.69 9.85
C SER A 76 8.36 -22.66 10.37
N THR A 77 8.39 -23.85 9.78
CA THR A 77 9.65 -24.55 9.46
C THR A 77 9.78 -24.66 7.94
N LEU A 78 9.70 -23.52 7.25
CA LEU A 78 10.38 -23.42 5.97
C LEU A 78 11.86 -23.20 6.29
N PRO A 79 12.78 -24.07 5.85
CA PRO A 79 14.20 -23.80 6.01
C PRO A 79 14.50 -22.44 5.39
N PRO A 80 15.35 -21.59 6.01
CA PRO A 80 15.78 -20.38 5.33
C PRO A 80 16.39 -20.84 4.00
N LYS A 81 15.80 -20.40 2.89
CA LYS A 81 16.39 -20.58 1.56
C LYS A 81 17.70 -19.81 1.64
N ARG A 82 18.79 -20.48 2.05
CA ARG A 82 20.13 -19.92 2.09
C ARG A 82 20.33 -19.32 0.71
N ALA A 83 20.30 -17.99 0.64
CA ALA A 83 20.76 -17.31 -0.55
C ALA A 83 22.16 -17.86 -0.76
N ARG A 84 22.35 -18.64 -1.83
CA ARG A 84 23.70 -18.97 -2.28
C ARG A 84 24.31 -17.61 -2.56
N ILE A 85 25.16 -17.12 -1.65
CA ILE A 85 26.07 -16.02 -1.96
C ILE A 85 27.05 -16.66 -2.94
N GLY A 86 26.66 -16.71 -4.21
CA GLY A 86 27.58 -17.03 -5.28
C GLY A 86 28.63 -15.94 -5.28
N ASN A 87 29.91 -16.31 -5.14
CA ASN A 87 31.06 -15.42 -5.18
C ASN A 87 31.31 -14.80 -6.58
N GLY A 88 30.26 -14.61 -7.39
CA GLY A 88 30.31 -13.87 -8.64
C GLY A 88 29.15 -12.91 -8.66
N SER A 89 29.43 -11.61 -8.51
CA SER A 89 28.44 -10.59 -8.80
C SER A 89 28.01 -10.75 -10.25
N ALA A 90 26.73 -11.04 -10.48
CA ALA A 90 26.21 -11.03 -11.84
C ALA A 90 26.44 -9.60 -12.41
N PRO A 91 26.87 -9.43 -13.67
CA PRO A 91 27.14 -8.11 -14.25
C PRO A 91 25.99 -7.09 -14.13
N LYS A 92 24.76 -7.58 -13.94
CA LYS A 92 23.57 -6.76 -13.65
C LYS A 92 23.56 -6.18 -12.24
N ALA A 93 24.03 -6.93 -11.24
CA ALA A 93 24.14 -6.48 -9.86
C ALA A 93 25.19 -5.37 -9.73
N ASP A 94 26.34 -5.50 -10.39
CA ASP A 94 27.39 -4.47 -10.35
C ASP A 94 26.93 -3.15 -10.96
N LYS A 95 26.18 -3.22 -12.08
CA LYS A 95 25.56 -2.04 -12.69
C LYS A 95 24.58 -1.36 -11.73
N LEU A 96 23.76 -2.13 -11.01
CA LEU A 96 22.82 -1.58 -10.03
C LEU A 96 23.55 -0.96 -8.83
N ILE A 97 24.58 -1.62 -8.30
CA ILE A 97 25.41 -1.10 -7.20
C ILE A 97 26.05 0.22 -7.60
N LYS A 98 26.61 0.31 -8.82
CA LYS A 98 27.17 1.57 -9.34
C LYS A 98 26.12 2.68 -9.39
N ARG A 99 24.92 2.39 -9.89
CA ARG A 99 23.80 3.35 -9.96
C ARG A 99 23.36 3.84 -8.58
N LEU A 100 23.29 2.94 -7.60
CA LEU A 100 22.99 3.30 -6.22
C LEU A 100 24.09 4.20 -5.63
N ARG A 101 25.37 3.88 -5.88
CA ARG A 101 26.48 4.73 -5.45
C ARG A 101 26.43 6.12 -6.09
N ASP A 102 26.15 6.19 -7.39
CA ASP A 102 25.98 7.45 -8.10
C ASP A 102 24.80 8.27 -7.52
N TYR A 103 23.66 7.62 -7.21
CA TYR A 103 22.51 8.24 -6.56
C TYR A 103 22.87 8.79 -5.18
N PHE A 104 23.48 7.99 -4.31
CA PHE A 104 23.91 8.44 -2.98
C PHE A 104 25.03 9.50 -3.04
N GLY A 105 25.75 9.60 -4.16
CA GLY A 105 26.68 10.68 -4.48
C GLY A 105 26.01 11.96 -5.01
N GLY A 106 24.67 12.04 -5.02
CA GLY A 106 23.90 13.21 -5.45
C GLY A 106 23.68 13.32 -6.96
N LYS A 107 24.05 12.30 -7.75
CA LYS A 107 23.79 12.31 -9.20
C LYS A 107 22.34 11.93 -9.48
N ARG A 108 21.76 12.57 -10.49
CA ARG A 108 20.44 12.19 -11.01
C ARG A 108 20.53 10.85 -11.74
N VAL A 109 19.90 9.82 -11.17
CA VAL A 109 19.90 8.45 -11.68
C VAL A 109 18.46 7.96 -11.75
N SER A 110 18.02 7.48 -12.93
CA SER A 110 16.74 6.77 -13.06
C SER A 110 16.89 5.34 -12.52
N PHE A 111 15.79 4.68 -12.13
CA PHE A 111 15.71 3.24 -11.82
C PHE A 111 14.53 2.56 -12.50
N ASP A 112 14.00 3.15 -13.59
CA ASP A 112 12.72 2.74 -14.20
C ASP A 112 12.82 1.39 -14.94
N ASP A 113 14.00 1.07 -15.45
CA ASP A 113 14.34 -0.20 -16.11
C ASP A 113 14.61 -1.35 -15.13
N VAL A 114 14.69 -1.08 -13.82
CA VAL A 114 14.92 -2.13 -12.83
C VAL A 114 13.68 -3.01 -12.71
N HIS A 115 13.85 -4.30 -13.03
CA HIS A 115 12.84 -5.32 -12.85
C HIS A 115 12.72 -5.70 -11.38
N LEU A 116 11.51 -5.63 -10.85
CA LEU A 116 11.20 -6.02 -9.47
C LEU A 116 10.45 -7.35 -9.49
N GLU A 117 10.86 -8.27 -8.61
CA GLU A 117 10.10 -9.48 -8.35
C GLU A 117 8.94 -9.12 -7.40
N LEU A 118 7.74 -9.04 -7.98
CA LEU A 118 6.51 -8.57 -7.31
C LEU A 118 5.54 -9.72 -7.02
N GLU A 119 6.02 -10.96 -7.01
CA GLU A 119 5.21 -12.12 -6.65
C GLU A 119 4.60 -11.93 -5.25
N GLY A 120 3.31 -12.28 -5.12
CA GLY A 120 2.53 -12.12 -3.89
C GLY A 120 2.01 -10.70 -3.65
N TRP A 121 2.26 -9.73 -4.53
CA TRP A 121 1.71 -8.38 -4.40
C TRP A 121 0.26 -8.33 -4.88
N THR A 122 -0.59 -7.62 -4.13
CA THR A 122 -1.98 -7.41 -4.53
C THR A 122 -2.07 -6.41 -5.69
N ALA A 123 -3.19 -6.42 -6.43
CA ALA A 123 -3.43 -5.45 -7.50
C ALA A 123 -3.30 -3.99 -7.01
N PHE A 124 -3.77 -3.71 -5.78
CA PHE A 124 -3.60 -2.40 -5.14
C PHE A 124 -2.12 -2.04 -4.94
N GLN A 125 -1.32 -2.97 -4.40
CA GLN A 125 0.10 -2.73 -4.16
C GLN A 125 0.86 -2.49 -5.48
N LEU A 126 0.55 -3.27 -6.52
CA LEU A 126 1.12 -3.09 -7.86
C LEU A 126 0.76 -1.72 -8.45
N ASP A 127 -0.49 -1.28 -8.29
CA ASP A 127 -0.95 0.02 -8.78
C ASP A 127 -0.26 1.19 -8.06
N ILE A 128 -0.13 1.10 -6.73
CA ILE A 128 0.59 2.10 -5.93
C ILE A 128 2.08 2.13 -6.29
N ALA A 129 2.74 0.97 -6.42
CA ALA A 129 4.15 0.92 -6.79
C ALA A 129 4.40 1.57 -8.16
N ARG A 130 3.56 1.26 -9.15
CA ARG A 130 3.66 1.85 -10.48
C ARG A 130 3.49 3.36 -10.40
N ALA A 131 2.41 3.84 -9.76
CA ALA A 131 2.17 5.28 -9.60
C ALA A 131 3.33 5.99 -8.90
N LEU A 132 3.90 5.36 -7.87
CA LEU A 132 5.02 5.93 -7.11
C LEU A 132 6.32 6.00 -7.93
N ARG A 133 6.59 5.02 -8.80
CA ARG A 133 7.75 5.05 -9.71
C ARG A 133 7.66 6.17 -10.76
N TYR A 134 6.47 6.69 -11.03
CA TYR A 134 6.29 7.86 -11.91
C TYR A 134 6.57 9.20 -11.25
N VAL A 135 6.69 9.26 -9.91
CA VAL A 135 7.00 10.51 -9.22
C VAL A 135 8.46 10.87 -9.52
N PRO A 136 8.75 12.00 -10.20
CA PRO A 136 10.11 12.34 -10.63
C PRO A 136 11.09 12.55 -9.48
N TYR A 137 12.38 12.46 -9.79
CA TYR A 137 13.45 12.87 -8.88
C TYR A 137 13.30 14.34 -8.51
N GLY A 138 13.38 14.67 -7.21
CA GLY A 138 13.25 16.04 -6.72
C GLY A 138 11.81 16.54 -6.61
N GLU A 139 10.82 15.69 -6.86
CA GLU A 139 9.40 16.01 -6.68
C GLU A 139 8.79 15.20 -5.54
N VAL A 140 7.75 15.75 -4.92
CA VAL A 140 7.01 15.11 -3.83
C VAL A 140 5.51 15.12 -4.11
N VAL A 141 4.82 14.11 -3.60
CA VAL A 141 3.35 14.00 -3.68
C VAL A 141 2.78 13.67 -2.31
N SER A 142 1.53 14.06 -2.04
CA SER A 142 0.87 13.64 -0.80
C SER A 142 0.41 12.18 -0.88
N TYR A 143 0.17 11.53 0.26
CA TYR A 143 -0.47 10.20 0.27
C TYR A 143 -1.84 10.17 -0.45
N ARG A 144 -2.58 11.28 -0.39
CA ARG A 144 -3.85 11.45 -1.10
C ARG A 144 -3.65 11.49 -2.61
N ASP A 145 -2.66 12.25 -3.06
CA ASP A 145 -2.37 12.38 -4.49
C ASP A 145 -1.82 11.06 -5.04
N LEU A 146 -0.96 10.37 -4.30
CA LEU A 146 -0.50 9.03 -4.68
C LEU A 146 -1.67 8.04 -4.84
N ALA A 147 -2.59 8.01 -3.87
CA ALA A 147 -3.74 7.12 -3.92
C ALA A 147 -4.65 7.46 -5.13
N ARG A 148 -4.85 8.75 -5.41
CA ARG A 148 -5.57 9.22 -6.61
C ARG A 148 -4.86 8.83 -7.90
N LEU A 149 -3.54 9.02 -7.99
CA LEU A 149 -2.72 8.65 -9.14
C LEU A 149 -2.80 7.15 -9.42
N ALA A 150 -2.78 6.32 -8.38
CA ALA A 150 -2.94 4.88 -8.51
C ALA A 150 -4.35 4.42 -8.92
N GLY A 151 -5.34 5.32 -8.93
CA GLY A 151 -6.74 5.01 -9.25
C GLY A 151 -7.60 4.64 -8.05
N HIS A 152 -7.11 4.86 -6.83
CA HIS A 152 -7.75 4.49 -5.57
C HIS A 152 -7.94 5.73 -4.67
N PRO A 153 -8.74 6.74 -5.06
CA PRO A 153 -8.76 8.08 -4.43
C PRO A 153 -9.17 8.11 -2.94
N ARG A 154 -9.78 7.03 -2.42
CA ARG A 154 -10.18 6.89 -1.00
C ARG A 154 -9.18 6.09 -0.16
N ALA A 155 -8.05 5.68 -0.74
CA ALA A 155 -7.11 4.72 -0.14
C ALA A 155 -5.82 5.36 0.41
N GLN A 156 -5.83 6.64 0.80
CA GLN A 156 -4.63 7.34 1.29
C GLN A 156 -3.96 6.65 2.48
N ARG A 157 -4.74 6.09 3.42
CA ARG A 157 -4.19 5.35 4.57
C ARG A 157 -3.52 4.04 4.14
N ALA A 158 -4.14 3.31 3.21
CA ALA A 158 -3.56 2.08 2.65
C ALA A 158 -2.29 2.37 1.82
N ALA A 159 -2.26 3.49 1.10
CA ALA A 159 -1.06 3.98 0.42
C ALA A 159 0.07 4.30 1.41
N GLY A 160 -0.26 4.90 2.57
CA GLY A 160 0.69 5.09 3.67
C GLY A 160 1.24 3.76 4.20
N THR A 161 0.38 2.77 4.45
CA THR A 161 0.80 1.43 4.88
C THR A 161 1.72 0.76 3.85
N PHE A 162 1.43 0.91 2.55
CA PHE A 162 2.30 0.44 1.48
C PHE A 162 3.69 1.10 1.57
N CYS A 163 3.74 2.43 1.68
CA CYS A 163 4.99 3.17 1.76
C CYS A 163 5.83 2.75 2.98
N ALA A 164 5.19 2.54 4.13
CA ALA A 164 5.85 2.11 5.37
C ALA A 164 6.43 0.68 5.30
N ARG A 165 5.89 -0.17 4.42
CA ARG A 165 6.31 -1.58 4.23
C ARG A 165 7.11 -1.80 2.95
N ASN A 166 7.49 -0.73 2.26
CA ASN A 166 8.17 -0.83 0.98
C ASN A 166 9.58 -1.42 1.15
N ARG A 167 9.80 -2.62 0.61
CA ARG A 167 11.08 -3.33 0.63
C ARG A 167 12.08 -2.86 -0.42
N PHE A 168 11.63 -2.08 -1.41
CA PHE A 168 12.43 -1.63 -2.55
C PHE A 168 12.66 -0.13 -2.48
N GLY A 169 13.24 0.36 -1.38
CA GLY A 169 13.61 1.77 -1.24
C GLY A 169 14.48 2.25 -2.42
N ILE A 170 14.41 3.54 -2.73
CA ILE A 170 15.03 4.19 -3.90
C ILE A 170 14.41 3.78 -5.25
N VAL A 171 14.32 2.47 -5.54
CA VAL A 171 13.72 1.97 -6.80
C VAL A 171 12.21 2.18 -6.84
N VAL A 172 11.53 1.98 -5.72
CA VAL A 172 10.17 2.44 -5.45
C VAL A 172 10.31 3.60 -4.45
N PRO A 173 10.26 4.86 -4.91
CA PRO A 173 10.74 6.01 -4.14
C PRO A 173 9.73 6.50 -3.10
N CYS A 174 9.43 5.70 -2.08
CA CYS A 174 8.43 6.04 -1.05
C CYS A 174 8.82 7.24 -0.19
N HIS A 175 10.09 7.69 -0.22
CA HIS A 175 10.53 8.90 0.47
C HIS A 175 9.95 10.18 -0.15
N ARG A 176 9.54 10.13 -1.42
CA ARG A 176 8.87 11.23 -2.14
C ARG A 176 7.39 11.42 -1.75
N VAL A 177 6.84 10.56 -0.90
CA VAL A 177 5.43 10.64 -0.49
C VAL A 177 5.34 11.28 0.88
N VAL A 178 4.70 12.43 0.98
CA VAL A 178 4.63 13.23 2.21
C VAL A 178 3.23 13.29 2.80
N ALA A 179 3.13 13.65 4.07
CA ALA A 179 1.83 13.97 4.67
C ALA A 179 1.39 15.38 4.22
N SER A 180 0.10 15.67 4.30
CA SER A 180 -0.41 17.01 3.93
C SER A 180 0.08 18.11 4.88
N ASP A 181 0.47 17.73 6.09
CA ASP A 181 0.89 18.57 7.21
C ASP A 181 2.38 18.43 7.54
N GLY A 182 3.17 17.70 6.74
CA GLY A 182 4.60 17.57 6.94
C GLY A 182 5.21 16.31 6.33
N LEU A 183 6.36 15.89 6.87
CA LEU A 183 7.16 14.82 6.30
C LEU A 183 6.45 13.46 6.30
N GLY A 184 5.70 13.14 7.36
CA GLY A 184 5.09 11.82 7.57
C GLY A 184 6.12 10.73 7.97
N SER A 185 5.64 9.51 8.15
CA SER A 185 6.48 8.37 8.59
C SER A 185 7.31 7.76 7.46
N TYR A 186 8.37 7.04 7.82
CA TYR A 186 9.22 6.27 6.91
C TYR A 186 9.59 4.89 7.47
N GLY A 187 8.56 4.13 7.86
CA GLY A 187 8.73 2.75 8.34
C GLY A 187 9.74 2.66 9.50
N SER A 188 10.58 1.62 9.48
CA SER A 188 11.60 1.38 10.50
C SER A 188 12.83 2.29 10.41
N LEU A 189 13.08 2.92 9.26
CA LEU A 189 14.24 3.80 9.05
C LEU A 189 14.03 5.20 9.65
N GLY A 190 12.78 5.57 9.90
CA GLY A 190 12.42 6.82 10.58
C GLY A 190 12.44 8.06 9.67
N PRO A 191 11.81 9.16 10.14
CA PRO A 191 11.63 10.40 9.38
C PRO A 191 12.97 11.05 8.97
N ASP A 192 14.00 11.01 9.82
CA ASP A 192 15.28 11.64 9.52
C ASP A 192 15.95 11.07 8.26
N TYR A 193 15.84 9.75 8.05
CA TYR A 193 16.37 9.10 6.86
C TYR A 193 15.65 9.58 5.60
N LYS A 194 14.31 9.73 5.68
CA LYS A 194 13.51 10.28 4.59
C LYS A 194 13.89 11.73 4.28
N GLN A 195 14.11 12.55 5.31
CA GLN A 195 14.54 13.93 5.14
C GLN A 195 15.90 14.02 4.45
N ARG A 196 16.86 13.15 4.82
CA ARG A 196 18.17 13.08 4.14
C ARG A 196 18.05 12.69 2.67
N LEU A 197 17.17 11.73 2.34
CA LEU A 197 16.93 11.35 0.95
C LEU A 197 16.29 12.50 0.15
N LEU A 198 15.31 13.20 0.74
CA LEU A 198 14.71 14.36 0.09
C LEU A 198 15.73 15.49 -0.13
N ALA A 199 16.56 15.78 0.88
CA ALA A 199 17.63 16.77 0.77
C ALA A 199 18.66 16.39 -0.30
N LEU A 200 19.01 15.11 -0.41
CA LEU A 200 19.86 14.59 -1.49
C LEU A 200 19.24 14.84 -2.88
N GLU A 201 17.92 14.79 -2.98
CA GLU A 201 17.19 15.13 -4.19
C GLU A 201 16.96 16.64 -4.39
N GLY A 202 17.44 17.48 -3.48
CA GLY A 202 17.28 18.94 -3.53
C GLY A 202 15.93 19.44 -2.99
N VAL A 203 15.18 18.60 -2.27
CA VAL A 203 13.87 18.95 -1.70
C VAL A 203 14.03 19.35 -0.23
N THR A 204 13.51 20.52 0.13
CA THR A 204 13.39 21.01 1.51
C THR A 204 11.91 21.22 1.84
N LEU A 205 11.45 20.69 2.97
CA LEU A 205 10.06 20.74 3.45
C LEU A 205 9.95 21.53 4.75
#